data_AF-A0A9D1AA50-F1
#
_entry.id   AF-A0A9D1AA50-F1
#
_cell.length_a   1.000
_cell.length_b   1.000
_cell.length_c   1.000
_cell.angle_alpha   90.00
_cell.angle_beta   90.00
_cell.angle_gamma   90.00
#
_symmetry.space_group_name_H-M   'P 1'
#
loop_
_entity.id
_entity.type
_entity.pdbx_description
1 polymer ?
#
loop_
_entity_poly.entity_id
_entity_poly.type
_entity_poly.pdbx_seq_one_letter_code
_entity_poly.pdbx_strand_id
1 'polypeptide(L)'
;MKGLKVRNALIVSIAALLLPASAYGAEEGYREIVDDYAEIMLAMDQDSAAVDQVLEAVEGYLEDSGKENLQNAIDLAGQSRETFEELADSGETYVMEEEFAALLNEYGILPEEYEINAQMRNSAWIGYIQDMKTLEYYLQAENGEYPMREELEFVWERQSAIQELNRDYYGCTVNYWFAEWEEDTLPYIQEKLLDQFQSFRTENMNWETSRGAVEEKMGIYLNQAEEELNLWTEYLGEKQEELYQMET
;
A
#
# COMPACT_ATOMS: atom_id res chain seq x y z
N MET A 1 32.47 -29.26 -5.33
CA MET A 1 32.07 -28.98 -3.94
C MET A 1 32.55 -27.59 -3.57
N LYS A 2 31.61 -26.74 -3.12
CA LYS A 2 31.78 -25.49 -2.33
C LYS A 2 32.69 -24.41 -2.96
N GLY A 3 32.22 -23.25 -3.41
CA GLY A 3 31.13 -22.41 -2.90
C GLY A 3 31.72 -21.37 -1.95
N LEU A 4 31.89 -20.13 -2.43
CA LEU A 4 32.00 -18.95 -1.57
C LEU A 4 31.52 -17.73 -2.37
N LYS A 5 30.23 -17.41 -2.22
CA LYS A 5 29.69 -16.08 -2.55
C LYS A 5 30.21 -15.13 -1.48
N VAL A 6 30.97 -14.12 -1.89
CA VAL A 6 31.22 -12.94 -1.05
C VAL A 6 30.09 -11.97 -1.39
N ARG A 7 29.15 -11.76 -0.46
CA ARG A 7 28.24 -10.62 -0.46
C ARG A 7 28.54 -9.79 0.78
N ASN A 8 28.70 -8.50 0.53
CA ASN A 8 29.07 -7.46 1.48
C ASN A 8 28.10 -7.43 2.67
N ALA A 9 28.64 -7.58 3.88
CA ALA A 9 27.99 -7.11 5.08
C ALA A 9 28.60 -5.74 5.40
N LEU A 10 27.83 -4.67 5.16
CA LEU A 10 28.15 -3.36 5.73
C LEU A 10 27.37 -3.28 7.05
N ILE A 11 28.01 -3.69 8.15
CA ILE A 11 27.51 -3.43 9.49
C ILE A 11 27.90 -2.00 9.83
N VAL A 12 26.95 -1.08 9.80
CA VAL A 12 27.12 0.27 10.33
C VAL A 12 26.58 0.24 11.77
N SER A 13 27.49 0.04 12.73
CA SER A 13 27.16 0.22 14.15
C SER A 13 27.26 1.70 14.49
N ILE A 14 26.14 2.41 14.50
CA ILE A 14 26.05 3.76 15.09
C ILE A 14 25.69 3.59 16.56
N ALA A 15 26.67 3.84 17.44
CA ALA A 15 26.42 4.01 18.86
C ALA A 15 25.83 5.41 19.07
N ALA A 16 24.50 5.48 19.25
CA ALA A 16 23.82 6.71 19.63
C ALA A 16 24.14 7.04 21.10
N LEU A 17 24.80 8.18 21.32
CA LEU A 17 24.97 8.77 22.64
C LEU A 17 23.62 9.36 23.08
N LEU A 18 22.91 8.64 23.93
CA LEU A 18 21.71 9.14 24.62
C LEU A 18 22.09 10.33 25.51
N LEU A 19 21.72 11.54 25.07
CA LEU A 19 21.63 12.71 25.95
C LEU A 19 20.22 12.72 26.57
N PRO A 20 20.08 13.04 27.87
CA PRO A 20 18.78 13.05 28.52
C PRO A 20 17.93 14.21 27.98
N ALA A 21 16.87 13.89 27.25
CA ALA A 21 15.84 14.84 26.87
C ALA A 21 15.18 15.41 28.15
N SER A 22 15.04 16.74 28.22
CA SER A 22 14.27 17.37 29.28
C SER A 22 12.81 16.96 29.16
N ALA A 23 12.28 16.30 30.19
CA ALA A 23 10.97 15.67 30.24
C ALA A 23 9.73 16.56 29.92
N TYR A 24 9.92 17.86 29.65
CA TYR A 24 8.85 18.78 29.23
C TYR A 24 8.76 18.96 27.71
N GLY A 25 9.79 18.60 26.93
CA GLY A 25 9.78 18.65 25.46
C GLY A 25 9.57 17.29 24.78
N ALA A 26 9.73 16.19 25.53
CA ALA A 26 9.54 14.83 25.03
C ALA A 26 8.05 14.46 24.81
N GLU A 27 7.12 15.07 25.55
CA GLU A 27 5.67 14.79 25.37
C GLU A 27 5.06 15.48 24.15
N GLU A 28 5.65 16.57 23.65
CA GLU A 28 5.17 17.26 22.42
C GLU A 28 5.78 16.64 21.16
N GLY A 29 7.06 16.26 21.19
CA GLY A 29 7.77 15.79 19.99
C GLY A 29 7.22 14.49 19.39
N TYR A 30 6.89 13.48 20.20
CA TYR A 30 6.32 12.23 19.66
C TYR A 30 4.95 12.46 19.05
N ARG A 31 4.15 13.39 19.59
CA ARG A 31 2.82 13.72 19.07
C ARG A 31 2.91 14.40 17.72
N GLU A 32 3.87 15.32 17.56
CA GLU A 32 4.14 15.97 16.28
C GLU A 32 4.49 14.96 15.20
N ILE A 33 5.36 13.99 15.50
CA ILE A 33 5.70 12.90 14.56
C ILE A 33 4.46 12.06 14.22
N VAL A 34 3.66 11.68 15.23
CA VAL A 34 2.45 10.87 15.01
C VAL A 34 1.40 11.61 14.21
N ASP A 35 1.21 12.91 14.48
CA ASP A 35 0.23 13.74 13.79
C ASP A 35 0.64 13.96 12.32
N ASP A 36 1.91 14.25 12.04
CA ASP A 36 2.43 14.34 10.66
C ASP A 36 2.28 13.00 9.90
N TYR A 37 2.67 11.90 10.54
CA TYR A 37 2.53 10.57 9.95
C TYR A 37 1.05 10.19 9.72
N ALA A 38 0.14 10.66 10.58
CA ALA A 38 -1.29 10.48 10.41
C ALA A 38 -1.84 11.19 9.18
N GLU A 39 -1.41 12.41 8.91
CA GLU A 39 -1.83 13.12 7.69
C GLU A 39 -1.46 12.35 6.42
N ILE A 40 -0.25 11.78 6.39
CA ILE A 40 0.24 10.96 5.27
C ILE A 40 -0.57 9.66 5.16
N MET A 41 -0.60 8.86 6.23
CA MET A 41 -1.15 7.50 6.17
C MET A 41 -2.66 7.47 6.02
N LEU A 42 -3.39 8.42 6.63
CA LEU A 42 -4.84 8.48 6.47
C LEU A 42 -5.23 8.88 5.04
N ALA A 43 -4.41 9.68 4.37
CA ALA A 43 -4.66 10.02 2.99
C ALA A 43 -4.36 8.82 2.05
N MET A 44 -3.31 8.05 2.32
CA MET A 44 -3.04 6.79 1.62
C MET A 44 -4.13 5.74 1.86
N ASP A 45 -4.65 5.65 3.09
CA ASP A 45 -5.74 4.75 3.47
C ASP A 45 -7.05 5.09 2.73
N GLN A 46 -7.35 6.39 2.55
CA GLN A 46 -8.50 6.83 1.77
C GLN A 46 -8.38 6.46 0.28
N ASP A 47 -7.18 6.62 -0.30
CA ASP A 47 -6.93 6.19 -1.68
C ASP A 47 -7.13 4.67 -1.81
N SER A 48 -6.62 3.90 -0.85
CA SER A 48 -6.81 2.45 -0.78
C SER A 48 -8.29 2.07 -0.64
N ALA A 49 -9.06 2.77 0.20
CA ALA A 49 -10.49 2.53 0.37
C ALA A 49 -11.30 2.81 -0.91
N ALA A 50 -10.86 3.77 -1.74
CA ALA A 50 -11.48 4.02 -3.04
C ALA A 50 -11.24 2.87 -4.03
N VAL A 51 -10.08 2.20 -3.94
CA VAL A 51 -9.81 0.97 -4.71
C VAL A 51 -10.69 -0.18 -4.22
N ASP A 52 -10.81 -0.37 -2.90
CA ASP A 52 -11.70 -1.39 -2.32
C ASP A 52 -13.14 -1.26 -2.83
N GLN A 53 -13.68 -0.04 -2.88
CA GLN A 53 -15.03 0.23 -3.40
C GLN A 53 -15.22 -0.17 -4.86
N VAL A 54 -14.19 -0.01 -5.70
CA VAL A 54 -14.25 -0.44 -7.09
C VAL A 54 -14.26 -1.97 -7.17
N LEU A 55 -13.38 -2.63 -6.42
CA LEU A 55 -13.29 -4.09 -6.41
C LEU A 55 -14.56 -4.75 -5.88
N GLU A 56 -15.20 -4.18 -4.85
CA GLU A 56 -16.51 -4.60 -4.34
C GLU A 56 -17.60 -4.43 -5.40
N ALA A 57 -17.59 -3.33 -6.18
CA ALA A 57 -18.55 -3.13 -7.25
C ALA A 57 -18.38 -4.12 -8.40
N VAL A 58 -17.14 -4.48 -8.73
CA VAL A 58 -16.83 -5.52 -9.71
C VAL A 58 -17.30 -6.89 -9.21
N GLU A 59 -17.02 -7.24 -7.96
CA GLU A 59 -17.53 -8.46 -7.32
C GLU A 59 -19.06 -8.53 -7.42
N GLY A 60 -19.75 -7.45 -7.05
CA GLY A 60 -21.22 -7.40 -7.14
C GLY A 60 -21.76 -7.64 -8.57
N TYR A 61 -21.04 -7.21 -9.60
CA TYR A 61 -21.37 -7.54 -10.99
C TYR A 61 -21.04 -9.00 -11.36
N LEU A 62 -19.94 -9.55 -10.86
CA LEU A 62 -19.58 -10.94 -11.07
C LEU A 62 -20.60 -11.87 -10.43
N GLU A 63 -21.10 -11.54 -9.24
CA GLU A 63 -22.15 -12.29 -8.54
C GLU A 63 -23.54 -12.15 -9.20
N ASP A 64 -23.88 -10.93 -9.64
CA ASP A 64 -25.13 -10.64 -10.36
C ASP A 64 -24.84 -9.81 -11.61
N SER A 65 -24.83 -10.50 -12.76
CA SER A 65 -24.52 -9.94 -14.09
C SER A 65 -25.62 -9.03 -14.67
N GLY A 66 -26.37 -8.36 -13.79
CA GLY A 66 -27.32 -7.32 -14.14
C GLY A 66 -26.64 -6.12 -14.79
N LYS A 67 -27.33 -5.49 -15.75
CA LYS A 67 -26.83 -4.29 -16.46
C LYS A 67 -26.57 -3.11 -15.54
N GLU A 68 -27.34 -3.00 -14.45
CA GLU A 68 -27.17 -1.94 -13.45
C GLU A 68 -25.86 -2.13 -12.68
N ASN A 69 -25.56 -3.35 -12.23
CA ASN A 69 -24.31 -3.67 -11.55
C ASN A 69 -23.10 -3.48 -12.48
N LEU A 70 -23.22 -3.89 -13.75
CA LEU A 70 -22.18 -3.64 -14.74
C LEU A 70 -21.90 -2.15 -14.91
N GLN A 71 -22.94 -1.34 -15.08
CA GLN A 71 -22.78 0.10 -15.26
C GLN A 71 -22.20 0.75 -14.00
N ASN A 72 -22.63 0.33 -12.81
CA ASN A 72 -22.08 0.81 -11.55
C ASN A 72 -20.57 0.51 -11.42
N ALA A 73 -20.14 -0.71 -11.75
CA ALA A 73 -18.72 -1.08 -11.73
C ALA A 73 -17.90 -0.26 -12.74
N ILE A 74 -18.41 -0.06 -13.96
CA ILE A 74 -17.78 0.79 -14.99
C ILE A 74 -17.64 2.23 -14.49
N ASP A 75 -18.72 2.80 -13.95
CA ASP A 75 -18.76 4.19 -13.52
C ASP A 75 -17.81 4.43 -12.34
N LEU A 76 -17.75 3.51 -11.37
CA LEU A 76 -16.85 3.61 -10.23
C LEU A 76 -15.38 3.47 -10.64
N ALA A 77 -15.04 2.49 -11.49
CA ALA A 77 -13.68 2.34 -11.98
C ALA A 77 -13.22 3.59 -12.75
N GLY A 78 -14.09 4.14 -13.61
CA GLY A 78 -13.84 5.39 -14.34
C GLY A 78 -13.64 6.61 -13.44
N GLN A 79 -14.52 6.80 -12.45
CA GLN A 79 -14.44 7.92 -11.51
C GLN A 79 -13.19 7.84 -10.63
N SER A 80 -12.87 6.66 -10.10
CA SER A 80 -11.66 6.44 -9.30
C SER A 80 -10.40 6.68 -10.14
N ARG A 81 -10.36 6.19 -11.40
CA ARG A 81 -9.26 6.48 -12.32
C ARG A 81 -9.06 7.98 -12.55
N GLU A 82 -10.12 8.71 -12.87
CA GLU A 82 -10.05 10.16 -13.09
C GLU A 82 -9.59 10.91 -11.84
N THR A 83 -10.05 10.48 -10.66
CA THR A 83 -9.61 11.04 -9.37
C THR A 83 -8.12 10.83 -9.16
N PHE A 84 -7.60 9.61 -9.38
CA PHE A 84 -6.17 9.33 -9.25
C PHE A 84 -5.33 10.04 -10.31
N GLU A 85 -5.83 10.21 -11.54
CA GLU A 85 -5.16 11.01 -12.57
C GLU A 85 -5.04 12.48 -12.14
N GLU A 86 -6.09 13.07 -11.57
CA GLU A 86 -6.04 14.44 -11.04
C GLU A 86 -5.06 14.56 -9.86
N LEU A 87 -5.06 13.58 -8.96
CA LEU A 87 -4.10 13.52 -7.84
C LEU A 87 -2.66 13.38 -8.34
N ALA A 88 -2.40 12.51 -9.33
CA ALA A 88 -1.07 12.35 -9.91
C ALA A 88 -0.56 13.61 -10.62
N ASP A 89 -1.45 14.39 -11.25
CA ASP A 89 -1.12 15.62 -11.95
C ASP A 89 -0.94 16.84 -11.01
N SER A 90 -1.69 16.89 -9.91
CA SER A 90 -1.76 18.06 -9.02
C SER A 90 -1.16 17.84 -7.62
N GLY A 91 -0.86 16.59 -7.27
CA GLY A 91 -0.41 16.19 -5.93
C GLY A 91 0.93 16.81 -5.58
N GLU A 92 0.98 17.39 -4.39
CA GLU A 92 2.22 17.93 -3.85
C GLU A 92 3.10 16.79 -3.34
N THR A 93 4.38 16.83 -3.68
CA THR A 93 5.36 15.92 -3.08
C THR A 93 5.63 16.37 -1.66
N TYR A 94 5.59 15.45 -0.70
CA TYR A 94 6.01 15.73 0.67
C TYR A 94 7.45 16.25 0.69
N VAL A 95 7.65 17.38 1.39
CA VAL A 95 8.96 18.00 1.59
C VAL A 95 9.17 18.17 3.09
N MET A 96 10.22 17.55 3.60
CA MET A 96 10.54 17.57 5.02
C MET A 96 11.27 18.85 5.42
N GLU A 97 10.80 19.52 6.47
CA GLU A 97 11.48 20.67 7.06
C GLU A 97 12.70 20.24 7.91
N GLU A 98 13.77 21.06 7.92
CA GLU A 98 15.01 20.74 8.65
C GLU A 98 14.79 20.53 10.16
N GLU A 99 13.88 21.29 10.77
CA GLU A 99 13.55 21.18 12.19
C GLU A 99 12.85 19.85 12.51
N PHE A 100 11.96 19.39 11.63
CA PHE A 100 11.28 18.10 11.77
C PHE A 100 12.24 16.93 11.54
N ALA A 101 13.18 17.05 10.59
CA ALA A 101 14.23 16.05 10.40
C ALA A 101 15.12 15.89 11.64
N ALA A 102 15.41 16.99 12.35
CA ALA A 102 16.12 16.93 13.62
C ALA A 102 15.28 16.21 14.69
N LEU A 103 13.98 16.51 14.76
CA LEU A 103 13.04 15.84 15.67
C LEU A 103 12.99 14.33 15.42
N LEU A 104 12.82 13.87 14.17
CA LEU A 104 12.81 12.43 13.84
C LEU A 104 14.07 11.70 14.33
N ASN A 105 15.25 12.31 14.18
CA ASN A 105 16.50 11.74 14.67
C ASN A 105 16.53 11.57 16.20
N GLU A 106 15.93 12.49 16.95
CA GLU A 106 15.83 12.38 18.42
C GLU A 106 15.00 11.16 18.85
N TYR A 107 14.04 10.73 18.00
CA TYR A 107 13.19 9.56 18.21
C TYR A 107 13.68 8.30 17.48
N GLY A 108 14.92 8.31 16.98
CA GLY A 108 15.52 7.15 16.31
C GLY A 108 14.87 6.78 14.98
N ILE A 109 14.21 7.75 14.32
CA ILE A 109 13.66 7.62 12.97
C ILE A 109 14.63 8.25 11.99
N LEU A 110 15.00 7.52 10.94
CA LEU A 110 15.88 8.02 9.89
C LEU A 110 15.09 8.97 8.97
N PRO A 111 15.41 10.27 8.91
CA PRO A 111 14.60 11.23 8.15
C PRO A 111 14.51 10.90 6.66
N GLU A 112 15.60 10.44 6.05
CA GLU A 112 15.62 10.08 4.63
C GLU A 112 14.67 8.91 4.31
N GLU A 113 14.57 7.94 5.22
CA GLU A 113 13.65 6.82 5.07
C GLU A 113 12.20 7.26 5.24
N TYR A 114 11.94 8.13 6.22
CA TYR A 114 10.63 8.70 6.47
C TYR A 114 10.13 9.50 5.27
N GLU A 115 10.96 10.40 4.73
CA GLU A 115 10.61 11.22 3.57
C GLU A 115 10.34 10.36 2.32
N ILE A 116 11.14 9.32 2.08
CA ILE A 116 10.86 8.36 0.99
C ILE A 116 9.49 7.71 1.19
N ASN A 117 9.17 7.27 2.40
CA ASN A 117 7.88 6.65 2.70
C ASN A 117 6.71 7.64 2.51
N ALA A 118 6.85 8.87 3.00
CA ALA A 118 5.86 9.93 2.83
C ALA A 118 5.58 10.25 1.34
N GLN A 119 6.59 10.10 0.49
CA GLN A 119 6.48 10.31 -0.95
C GLN A 119 5.92 9.10 -1.72
N MET A 120 5.77 7.93 -1.08
CA MET A 120 5.30 6.70 -1.76
C MET A 120 3.90 6.84 -2.34
N ARG A 121 3.03 7.65 -1.71
CA ARG A 121 1.66 7.90 -2.16
C ARG A 121 1.58 8.31 -3.64
N ASN A 122 2.50 9.17 -4.09
CA ASN A 122 2.53 9.65 -5.48
C ASN A 122 2.83 8.52 -6.47
N SER A 123 3.67 7.56 -6.07
CA SER A 123 3.96 6.37 -6.89
C SER A 123 2.79 5.37 -6.87
N ALA A 124 2.07 5.27 -5.75
CA ALA A 124 0.92 4.39 -5.62
C ALA A 124 -0.21 4.76 -6.59
N TRP A 125 -0.47 6.06 -6.79
CA TRP A 125 -1.50 6.52 -7.74
C TRP A 125 -1.27 6.00 -9.16
N ILE A 126 -0.02 5.92 -9.62
CA ILE A 126 0.29 5.39 -10.96
C ILE A 126 -0.15 3.92 -11.07
N GLY A 127 0.07 3.13 -10.02
CA GLY A 127 -0.41 1.75 -9.92
C GLY A 127 -1.93 1.68 -9.99
N TYR A 128 -2.61 2.43 -9.12
CA TYR A 128 -4.08 2.45 -9.09
C TYR A 128 -4.70 2.90 -10.42
N ILE A 129 -4.15 3.91 -11.09
CA ILE A 129 -4.61 4.33 -12.42
C ILE A 129 -4.53 3.16 -13.42
N GLN A 130 -3.43 2.41 -13.41
CA GLN A 130 -3.26 1.27 -14.30
C GLN A 130 -4.23 0.12 -13.96
N ASP A 131 -4.46 -0.12 -12.68
CA ASP A 131 -5.40 -1.15 -12.23
C ASP A 131 -6.82 -0.81 -12.66
N MET A 132 -7.27 0.44 -12.44
CA MET A 132 -8.58 0.91 -12.87
C MET A 132 -8.75 0.87 -14.40
N LYS A 133 -7.72 1.26 -15.16
CA LYS A 133 -7.72 1.15 -16.64
C LYS A 133 -7.93 -0.29 -17.09
N THR A 134 -7.27 -1.23 -16.42
CA THR A 134 -7.38 -2.66 -16.72
C THR A 134 -8.78 -3.16 -16.44
N LEU A 135 -9.35 -2.84 -15.27
CA LEU A 135 -10.73 -3.20 -14.92
C LEU A 135 -11.75 -2.59 -15.88
N GLU A 136 -11.65 -1.29 -16.17
CA GLU A 136 -12.54 -0.60 -17.12
C GLU A 136 -12.55 -1.28 -18.49
N TYR A 137 -11.38 -1.66 -19.00
CA TYR A 137 -11.27 -2.35 -20.29
C TYR A 137 -12.11 -3.63 -20.32
N TYR A 138 -11.94 -4.50 -19.33
CA TYR A 138 -12.65 -5.78 -19.27
C TYR A 138 -14.15 -5.61 -18.97
N LEU A 139 -14.51 -4.68 -18.08
CA LEU A 139 -15.91 -4.35 -17.81
C LEU A 139 -16.62 -3.80 -19.05
N GLN A 140 -15.97 -2.94 -19.84
CA GLN A 140 -16.55 -2.41 -21.08
C GLN A 140 -16.73 -3.52 -22.13
N ALA A 141 -15.82 -4.50 -22.18
CA ALA A 141 -15.91 -5.63 -23.10
C ALA A 141 -17.14 -6.52 -22.84
N GLU A 142 -17.65 -6.56 -21.61
CA GLU A 142 -18.86 -7.31 -21.25
C GLU A 142 -20.14 -6.83 -21.95
N ASN A 143 -20.16 -5.58 -22.44
CA ASN A 143 -21.25 -5.05 -23.27
C ASN A 143 -21.12 -5.44 -24.77
N GLY A 144 -20.02 -6.09 -25.16
CA GLY A 144 -19.69 -6.42 -26.54
C GLY A 144 -20.31 -7.71 -27.06
N GLU A 145 -20.07 -7.99 -28.35
CA GLU A 145 -20.46 -9.27 -28.98
C GLU A 145 -19.67 -10.47 -28.42
N TYR A 146 -18.49 -10.21 -27.84
CA TYR A 146 -17.60 -11.20 -27.24
C TYR A 146 -17.20 -10.73 -25.83
N PRO A 147 -18.05 -10.98 -24.81
CA PRO A 147 -17.72 -10.73 -23.41
C PRO A 147 -16.42 -11.46 -23.01
N MET A 148 -15.64 -10.84 -22.14
CA MET A 148 -14.34 -11.35 -21.66
C MET A 148 -14.45 -11.72 -20.19
N ARG A 149 -15.46 -12.55 -19.87
CA ARG A 149 -15.84 -12.87 -18.50
C ARG A 149 -14.71 -13.54 -17.73
N GLU A 150 -14.06 -14.53 -18.33
CA GLU A 150 -12.98 -15.29 -17.70
C GLU A 150 -11.78 -14.38 -17.41
N GLU A 151 -11.45 -13.48 -18.34
CA GLU A 151 -10.40 -12.48 -18.14
C GLU A 151 -10.76 -11.47 -17.05
N LEU A 152 -12.01 -11.00 -16.99
CA LEU A 152 -12.47 -10.08 -15.95
C LEU A 152 -12.38 -10.72 -14.56
N GLU A 153 -12.86 -11.96 -14.42
CA GLU A 153 -12.77 -12.73 -13.17
C GLU A 153 -11.30 -12.90 -12.74
N PHE A 154 -10.43 -13.30 -13.67
CA PHE A 154 -9.00 -13.44 -13.40
C PHE A 154 -8.38 -12.12 -12.91
N VAL A 155 -8.63 -11.02 -13.61
CA VAL A 155 -8.09 -9.70 -13.26
C VAL A 155 -8.58 -9.25 -11.89
N TRP A 156 -9.89 -9.36 -11.65
CA TRP A 156 -10.50 -8.97 -10.39
C TRP A 156 -9.93 -9.78 -9.22
N GLU A 157 -9.80 -11.10 -9.36
CA GLU A 157 -9.24 -11.95 -8.31
C GLU A 157 -7.81 -11.53 -7.94
N ARG A 158 -6.95 -11.31 -8.94
CA ARG A 158 -5.55 -10.94 -8.70
C ARG A 158 -5.42 -9.56 -8.06
N GLN A 159 -6.15 -8.57 -8.58
CA GLN A 159 -6.12 -7.22 -8.00
C GLN A 159 -6.69 -7.21 -6.57
N SER A 160 -7.76 -7.98 -6.30
CA SER A 160 -8.31 -8.11 -4.95
C SER A 160 -7.31 -8.75 -3.98
N ALA A 161 -6.63 -9.81 -4.40
CA ALA A 161 -5.59 -10.45 -3.58
C ALA A 161 -4.42 -9.49 -3.28
N ILE A 162 -3.93 -8.77 -4.29
CA ILE A 162 -2.87 -7.77 -4.10
C ILE A 162 -3.34 -6.63 -3.20
N GLN A 163 -4.59 -6.20 -3.34
CA GLN A 163 -5.16 -5.13 -2.52
C GLN A 163 -5.27 -5.55 -1.05
N GLU A 164 -5.70 -6.78 -0.77
CA GLU A 164 -5.70 -7.33 0.60
C GLU A 164 -4.29 -7.34 1.20
N LEU A 165 -3.29 -7.78 0.44
CA LEU A 165 -1.89 -7.78 0.87
C LEU A 165 -1.33 -6.37 1.11
N ASN A 166 -1.71 -5.40 0.28
CA ASN A 166 -1.33 -4.00 0.45
C ASN A 166 -1.94 -3.42 1.73
N ARG A 167 -3.21 -3.70 2.00
CA ARG A 167 -3.89 -3.26 3.23
C ARG A 167 -3.16 -3.77 4.47
N ASP A 168 -2.81 -5.04 4.46
CA ASP A 168 -2.07 -5.68 5.55
C ASP A 168 -0.66 -5.10 5.70
N TYR A 169 0.05 -4.92 4.59
CA TYR A 169 1.38 -4.32 4.57
C TYR A 169 1.39 -2.90 5.14
N TYR A 170 0.50 -2.02 4.67
CA TYR A 170 0.43 -0.63 5.12
C TYR A 170 -0.16 -0.48 6.54
N GLY A 171 -1.02 -1.41 6.96
CA GLY A 171 -1.40 -1.53 8.37
C GLY A 171 -0.18 -1.82 9.24
N CYS A 172 0.69 -2.74 8.82
CA CYS A 172 1.94 -3.05 9.51
C CYS A 172 3.00 -1.94 9.45
N THR A 173 3.01 -1.07 8.42
CA THR A 173 4.01 0.02 8.36
C THR A 173 3.87 1.01 9.52
N VAL A 174 2.66 1.20 10.07
CA VAL A 174 2.51 2.02 11.30
C VAL A 174 3.30 1.42 12.45
N ASN A 175 3.25 0.09 12.59
CA ASN A 175 4.03 -0.60 13.62
C ASN A 175 5.53 -0.42 13.37
N TYR A 176 6.00 -0.43 12.11
CA TYR A 176 7.43 -0.28 11.80
C TYR A 176 8.03 1.00 12.37
N TRP A 177 7.35 2.13 12.20
CA TRP A 177 7.87 3.43 12.66
C TRP A 177 7.92 3.55 14.17
N PHE A 178 6.97 2.92 14.88
CA PHE A 178 6.75 3.13 16.31
C PHE A 178 7.01 1.89 17.18
N ALA A 179 7.48 0.77 16.61
CA ALA A 179 7.66 -0.51 17.32
C ALA A 179 8.57 -0.40 18.55
N GLU A 180 9.58 0.47 18.50
CA GLU A 180 10.60 0.61 19.54
C GLU A 180 10.31 1.74 20.52
N TRP A 181 9.18 2.45 20.37
CA TRP A 181 8.74 3.48 21.30
C TRP A 181 8.11 2.86 22.57
N GLU A 182 8.06 3.63 23.65
CA GLU A 182 7.48 3.18 24.92
C GLU A 182 5.96 2.90 24.80
N GLU A 183 5.47 1.93 25.57
CA GLU A 183 4.07 1.46 25.51
C GLU A 183 3.03 2.55 25.80
N ASP A 184 3.41 3.64 26.48
CA ASP A 184 2.54 4.77 26.79
C ASP A 184 2.26 5.70 25.60
N THR A 185 2.99 5.55 24.49
CA THR A 185 2.73 6.24 23.22
C THR A 185 1.66 5.55 22.37
N LEU A 186 1.50 4.23 22.52
CA LEU A 186 0.57 3.41 21.72
C LEU A 186 -0.89 3.89 21.78
N PRO A 187 -1.46 4.30 22.93
CA PRO A 187 -2.83 4.83 22.96
C PRO A 187 -3.05 6.05 22.06
N TYR A 188 -2.04 6.91 21.91
CA TYR A 188 -2.15 8.08 21.04
C TYR A 188 -2.08 7.69 19.57
N ILE A 189 -1.17 6.77 19.21
CA ILE A 189 -1.07 6.20 17.85
C ILE A 189 -2.39 5.50 17.49
N GLN A 190 -2.96 4.71 18.40
CA GLN A 190 -4.23 4.04 18.19
C GLN A 190 -5.34 5.05 17.88
N GLU A 191 -5.50 6.08 18.71
CA GLU A 191 -6.55 7.10 18.55
C GLU A 191 -6.41 7.88 17.23
N LYS A 192 -5.18 8.28 16.89
CA LYS A 192 -4.89 9.18 15.76
C LYS A 192 -4.82 8.49 14.41
N LEU A 193 -4.39 7.23 14.38
CA LEU A 193 -4.14 6.48 13.15
C LEU A 193 -5.03 5.24 13.05
N LEU A 194 -4.79 4.26 13.93
CA LEU A 194 -5.32 2.92 13.73
C LEU A 194 -6.85 2.86 13.83
N ASP A 195 -7.46 3.63 14.73
CA ASP A 195 -8.91 3.73 14.87
C ASP A 195 -9.57 4.48 13.70
N GLN A 196 -8.79 5.27 12.95
CA GLN A 196 -9.26 6.10 11.85
C GLN A 196 -9.17 5.42 10.48
N PHE A 197 -8.34 4.38 10.34
CA PHE A 197 -8.23 3.63 9.08
C PHE A 197 -9.57 3.09 8.61
N GLN A 198 -9.76 3.07 7.29
CA GLN A 198 -10.92 2.53 6.60
C GLN A 198 -10.53 1.26 5.84
N SER A 199 -9.38 1.27 5.17
CA SER A 199 -8.88 0.19 4.32
C SER A 199 -7.74 -0.58 4.99
N PHE A 200 -6.73 0.09 5.55
CA PHE A 200 -5.56 -0.52 6.20
C PHE A 200 -5.86 -1.22 7.53
N ARG A 201 -7.13 -1.50 7.83
CA ARG A 201 -7.55 -2.33 8.95
C ARG A 201 -7.21 -3.79 8.66
N THR A 202 -6.39 -4.36 9.53
CA THR A 202 -6.10 -5.80 9.54
C THR A 202 -6.68 -6.42 10.80
N GLU A 203 -7.42 -7.52 10.65
CA GLU A 203 -7.98 -8.26 11.81
C GLU A 203 -6.88 -8.92 12.66
N ASN A 204 -5.65 -9.00 12.12
CA ASN A 204 -4.52 -9.72 12.68
C ASN A 204 -3.37 -8.79 13.14
N MET A 205 -3.62 -7.49 13.28
CA MET A 205 -2.58 -6.52 13.64
C MET A 205 -2.13 -6.73 15.10
N ASN A 206 -1.16 -7.62 15.29
CA ASN A 206 -0.44 -7.78 16.54
C ASN A 206 0.72 -6.79 16.56
N TRP A 207 0.71 -5.87 17.54
CA TRP A 207 1.78 -4.89 17.72
C TRP A 207 3.07 -5.58 18.15
N GLU A 208 4.09 -5.48 17.31
CA GLU A 208 5.44 -5.94 17.57
C GLU A 208 6.26 -4.83 18.24
N THR A 209 7.17 -5.24 19.14
CA THR A 209 8.01 -4.32 19.90
C THR A 209 9.44 -4.19 19.36
N SER A 210 9.66 -4.62 18.11
CA SER A 210 10.97 -4.47 17.44
C SER A 210 10.79 -4.30 15.93
N ARG A 211 11.58 -3.42 15.32
CA ARG A 211 11.51 -3.17 13.86
C ARG A 211 11.76 -4.43 13.05
N GLY A 212 12.75 -5.24 13.43
CA GLY A 212 13.07 -6.49 12.72
C GLY A 212 11.90 -7.49 12.66
N ALA A 213 11.10 -7.60 13.73
CA ALA A 213 9.91 -8.46 13.70
C ALA A 213 8.82 -7.90 12.76
N VAL A 214 8.68 -6.58 12.69
CA VAL A 214 7.77 -5.94 11.72
C VAL A 214 8.27 -6.14 10.29
N GLU A 215 9.57 -5.96 10.03
CA GLU A 215 10.19 -6.20 8.72
C GLU A 215 9.98 -7.65 8.24
N GLU A 216 10.09 -8.64 9.13
CA GLU A 216 9.81 -10.03 8.80
C GLU A 216 8.35 -10.23 8.36
N LYS A 217 7.38 -9.61 9.04
CA LYS A 217 5.96 -9.65 8.64
C LYS A 217 5.72 -8.96 7.31
N MET A 218 6.24 -7.74 7.15
CA MET A 218 6.14 -6.97 5.91
C MET A 218 6.74 -7.76 4.73
N GLY A 219 7.87 -8.46 4.96
CA GLY A 219 8.49 -9.33 3.96
C GLY A 219 7.60 -10.50 3.52
N ILE A 220 6.75 -11.03 4.39
CA ILE A 220 5.79 -12.09 4.02
C ILE A 220 4.77 -11.52 3.02
N TYR A 221 4.17 -10.36 3.31
CA TYR A 221 3.20 -9.72 2.42
C TYR A 221 3.81 -9.37 1.06
N LEU A 222 5.04 -8.84 1.04
CA LEU A 222 5.74 -8.55 -0.21
C LEU A 222 6.02 -9.80 -1.04
N ASN A 223 6.43 -10.90 -0.42
CA ASN A 223 6.65 -12.17 -1.14
C ASN A 223 5.34 -12.71 -1.72
N GLN A 224 4.23 -12.62 -0.98
CA GLN A 224 2.91 -13.04 -1.46
C GLN A 224 2.44 -12.16 -2.62
N ALA A 225 2.68 -10.84 -2.55
CA ALA A 225 2.33 -9.94 -3.65
C ALA A 225 3.17 -10.25 -4.90
N GLU A 226 4.45 -10.59 -4.74
CA GLU A 226 5.29 -11.06 -5.84
C GLU A 226 4.77 -12.37 -6.47
N GLU A 227 4.28 -13.32 -5.66
CA GLU A 227 3.63 -14.54 -6.16
C GLU A 227 2.39 -14.23 -7.01
N GLU A 228 1.54 -13.31 -6.57
CA GLU A 228 0.36 -12.87 -7.34
C GLU A 228 0.74 -12.19 -8.67
N LEU A 229 1.78 -11.35 -8.68
CA LEU A 229 2.31 -10.73 -9.89
C LEU A 229 2.93 -11.74 -10.87
N ASN A 230 3.53 -12.82 -10.35
CA ASN A 230 4.04 -13.89 -11.19
C ASN A 230 2.90 -14.65 -11.88
N LEU A 231 1.81 -14.96 -11.16
CA LEU A 231 0.62 -15.58 -11.74
C LEU A 231 0.00 -14.73 -12.85
N TRP A 232 -0.07 -13.40 -12.64
CA TRP A 232 -0.50 -12.48 -13.68
C TRP A 232 0.39 -12.54 -14.92
N THR A 233 1.71 -12.57 -14.73
CA THR A 233 2.68 -12.62 -15.83
C THR A 233 2.59 -13.93 -16.62
N GLU A 234 2.40 -15.06 -15.92
CA GLU A 234 2.19 -16.36 -16.54
C GLU A 234 0.91 -16.38 -17.39
N TYR A 235 -0.20 -15.87 -16.86
CA TYR A 235 -1.47 -15.76 -17.57
C TYR A 235 -1.36 -14.92 -18.86
N LEU A 236 -0.70 -13.75 -18.79
CA LEU A 236 -0.48 -12.93 -19.98
C LEU A 236 0.36 -13.66 -21.04
N GLY A 237 1.36 -14.45 -20.61
CA GLY A 237 2.18 -15.26 -21.49
C GLY A 237 1.37 -16.34 -22.21
N GLU A 238 0.50 -17.06 -21.47
CA GLU A 238 -0.39 -18.07 -22.02
C GLU A 238 -1.38 -17.49 -23.03
N LYS A 239 -2.05 -16.38 -22.69
CA LYS A 239 -3.00 -15.70 -23.59
C LYS A 239 -2.32 -15.18 -24.86
N GLN A 240 -1.08 -14.70 -24.74
CA GLN A 240 -0.30 -14.29 -25.92
C GLN A 240 0.02 -15.49 -26.82
N GLU A 241 0.38 -16.64 -26.25
CA GLU A 241 0.63 -17.85 -27.02
C GLU A 241 -0.63 -18.38 -27.71
N GLU A 242 -1.78 -18.38 -27.03
CA GLU A 242 -3.08 -18.75 -27.62
C GLU A 242 -3.42 -17.88 -28.83
N LEU A 243 -3.26 -16.55 -28.72
CA LEU A 243 -3.48 -15.62 -29.83
C LEU A 243 -2.57 -15.93 -31.03
N TYR A 244 -1.29 -16.18 -30.78
CA TYR A 244 -0.36 -16.54 -31.87
C TYR A 244 -0.76 -17.84 -32.57
N GLN A 245 -1.27 -18.82 -31.83
CA GLN A 245 -1.73 -20.10 -32.42
C GLN A 245 -3.02 -19.94 -33.24
N MET A 246 -3.87 -18.96 -32.91
CA MET A 246 -5.09 -18.65 -33.67
C MET A 246 -4.82 -17.88 -34.97
N GLU A 247 -3.71 -17.16 -35.06
CA GLU A 247 -3.29 -16.39 -36.24
C GLU A 247 -2.54 -17.24 -37.31
N THR A 248 -2.15 -18.48 -36.97
CA THR A 248 -1.43 -19.42 -37.86
C THR A 248 -2.31 -20.52 -38.45
#